data_AF-A0A954FDE6-F1
#
_entry.id   AF-A0A954FDE6-F1
#
_cell.length_a   1.000
_cell.length_b   1.000
_cell.length_c   1.000
_cell.angle_alpha   90.00
_cell.angle_beta   90.00
_cell.angle_gamma   90.00
#
_symmetry.space_group_name_H-M   'P 1'
#
loop_
_entity.id
_entity.type
_entity.pdbx_description
1 polymer ?
#
loop_
_entity_poly.entity_id
_entity_poly.type
_entity_poly.pdbx_seq_one_letter_code
_entity_poly.pdbx_strand_id
1 'polypeptide(L)' 'RGVTLDGIDSAWYPIEKRAALWQKLATDWKLDDLDSRAKVIRLDQIHQTVHSLLNGTHQERTIIQVGAE' A
#
# COMPACT_ATOMS: atom_id res chain seq x y z
N ARG A 1 13.38 -20.16 -24.47
CA ARG A 1 13.13 -20.18 -23.01
C ARG A 1 11.81 -19.43 -22.79
N GLY A 2 10.67 -20.10 -22.99
CA GLY A 2 9.34 -19.49 -23.08
C GLY A 2 8.80 -18.94 -21.75
N VAL A 3 9.53 -17.99 -21.17
CA VAL A 3 9.17 -17.29 -19.93
C VAL A 3 8.50 -15.98 -20.29
N THR A 4 7.41 -15.66 -19.61
CA THR A 4 6.68 -14.40 -19.75
C THR A 4 7.26 -13.35 -18.80
N LEU A 5 7.34 -12.11 -19.28
CA LEU A 5 7.60 -10.93 -18.46
C LEU A 5 6.31 -10.09 -18.45
N ASP A 6 5.61 -10.09 -17.32
CA ASP A 6 4.36 -9.35 -17.15
C ASP A 6 4.60 -8.00 -16.46
N GLY A 7 4.26 -6.92 -17.16
CA GLY A 7 4.29 -5.57 -16.59
C GLY A 7 3.07 -5.34 -15.70
N ILE A 8 3.30 -4.93 -14.45
CA ILE A 8 2.24 -4.61 -13.50
C ILE A 8 2.10 -3.09 -13.38
N ASP A 9 0.96 -2.56 -13.82
CA ASP A 9 0.59 -1.14 -13.65
C ASP A 9 -0.67 -1.01 -12.79
N SER A 10 -0.58 -0.21 -11.73
CA SER A 10 -1.70 0.06 -10.83
C SER A 10 -2.44 1.37 -11.17
N ALA A 11 -1.79 2.29 -11.89
CA ALA A 11 -2.32 3.62 -12.15
C ALA A 11 -3.48 3.59 -13.15
N TRP A 12 -3.31 2.90 -14.28
CA TRP A 12 -4.28 2.85 -15.38
C TRP A 12 -5.04 1.54 -15.46
N TYR A 13 -4.99 0.72 -14.41
CA TYR A 13 -5.79 -0.51 -14.35
C TYR A 13 -7.30 -0.20 -14.49
N PRO A 14 -8.05 -0.94 -15.32
CA PRO A 14 -9.44 -0.59 -15.62
C PRO A 14 -10.35 -0.61 -14.40
N ILE A 15 -11.20 0.41 -14.24
CA ILE A 15 -12.05 0.61 -13.04
C ILE A 15 -13.05 -0.53 -12.85
N GLU A 16 -13.59 -1.06 -13.94
CA GLU A 16 -14.53 -2.18 -13.94
C GLU A 16 -13.90 -3.48 -13.40
N LYS A 17 -12.57 -3.61 -13.44
CA LYS A 17 -11.85 -4.76 -12.87
C LYS A 17 -11.38 -4.50 -11.43
N ARG A 18 -11.29 -3.25 -10.99
CA ARG A 18 -10.79 -2.90 -9.64
C ARG A 18 -11.67 -3.46 -8.53
N ALA A 19 -12.99 -3.46 -8.70
CA ALA A 19 -13.90 -3.97 -7.66
C ALA A 19 -13.65 -5.45 -7.35
N ALA A 20 -13.51 -6.29 -8.39
CA ALA A 20 -13.20 -7.70 -8.22
C ALA A 20 -11.82 -7.94 -7.59
N LEU A 21 -10.82 -7.13 -7.97
CA LEU A 21 -9.48 -7.18 -7.37
C LEU A 21 -9.52 -6.82 -5.88
N TRP A 22 -10.20 -5.72 -5.52
CA TRP A 22 -10.36 -5.29 -4.13
C TRP A 22 -11.14 -6.31 -3.29
N GLN A 23 -12.16 -6.96 -3.86
CA GLN A 23 -12.87 -8.04 -3.18
C GLN A 23 -11.92 -9.17 -2.77
N LYS A 24 -10.97 -9.54 -3.64
CA LYS A 24 -9.94 -10.54 -3.31
C LYS A 24 -9.02 -10.08 -2.19
N LEU A 25 -8.53 -8.83 -2.24
CA LEU A 25 -7.72 -8.25 -1.17
C LEU A 25 -8.44 -8.20 0.18
N ALA A 26 -9.77 -8.04 0.17
CA ALA A 26 -10.59 -8.05 1.37
C ALA A 26 -10.96 -9.45 1.88
N THR A 27 -10.78 -10.50 1.07
CA THR A 27 -11.20 -11.88 1.38
C THR A 27 -10.08 -12.88 1.13
N ASP A 28 -10.06 -13.54 -0.03
CA ASP A 28 -9.14 -14.63 -0.39
C ASP A 28 -7.66 -14.30 -0.14
N TRP A 29 -7.29 -13.02 -0.27
CA TRP A 29 -5.91 -12.53 -0.15
C TRP A 29 -5.71 -11.61 1.06
N LYS A 30 -6.67 -11.54 1.97
CA LYS A 30 -6.54 -10.76 3.20
C LYS A 30 -5.47 -11.37 4.08
N LEU A 31 -4.51 -10.55 4.50
CA LEU A 31 -3.50 -10.94 5.48
C LEU A 31 -4.06 -10.76 6.90
N ASP A 32 -3.77 -11.71 7.79
CA ASP A 32 -4.28 -11.68 9.17
C ASP A 32 -3.60 -10.61 10.04
N ASP A 33 -2.41 -10.16 9.66
CA ASP A 33 -1.51 -9.33 10.47
C ASP A 33 -1.39 -7.88 9.96
N LEU A 34 -2.33 -7.40 9.14
CA LEU A 34 -2.29 -6.07 8.52
C LEU A 34 -2.09 -4.93 9.54
N ASP A 35 -2.77 -4.99 10.68
CA ASP A 35 -2.67 -3.95 11.72
C ASP A 35 -1.26 -3.85 12.32
N SER A 36 -0.50 -4.94 12.32
CA SER A 36 0.88 -4.98 12.83
C SER A 36 1.92 -4.55 11.78
N ARG A 37 1.54 -4.52 10.50
CA ARG A 37 2.43 -4.21 9.36
C ARG A 37 2.45 -2.73 8.98
N ALA A 38 1.69 -1.89 9.68
CA ALA A 38 1.68 -0.46 9.43
C ALA A 38 1.99 0.33 10.69
N LYS A 39 2.77 1.41 10.53
CA LYS A 39 2.92 2.44 11.56
C LYS A 39 1.91 3.53 11.30
N VAL A 40 1.16 3.92 12.31
CA VAL A 40 0.25 5.08 12.23
C VAL A 40 1.03 6.32 12.66
N ILE A 41 0.99 7.37 11.84
CA ILE A 41 1.61 8.67 12.14
C ILE A 41 0.57 9.79 12.03
N ARG A 42 0.86 10.90 12.71
CA ARG A 42 0.12 12.15 12.54
C ARG A 42 0.65 12.93 11.33
N LEU A 43 -0.16 13.86 10.84
CA LEU A 43 0.15 14.66 9.65
C LEU A 43 1.46 15.46 9.79
N ASP A 44 1.80 15.92 11.00
CA ASP A 44 3.05 16.65 11.30
C ASP A 44 4.33 15.81 11.09
N GLN A 45 4.22 14.48 11.09
CA GLN A 45 5.34 13.56 10.87
C GLN A 45 5.59 13.23 9.39
N ILE A 46 4.77 13.74 8.46
CA ILE A 46 4.81 13.37 7.04
C ILE A 46 6.17 13.67 6.39
N HIS A 47 6.76 14.84 6.67
CA HIS A 47 8.03 15.26 6.08
C HIS A 47 9.16 14.30 6.45
N GLN A 48 9.25 13.94 7.73
CA GLN A 48 10.27 12.99 8.20
C GLN A 48 10.12 11.61 7.54
N THR A 49 8.90 11.10 7.45
CA THR A 49 8.62 9.80 6.83
C THR A 49 8.94 9.79 5.34
N VAL A 50 8.58 10.85 4.60
CA VAL A 50 8.90 10.99 3.18
C VAL A 50 10.41 11.06 2.95
N HIS A 51 11.16 11.80 3.79
CA HIS A 51 12.62 11.80 3.71
C HIS A 51 13.21 10.40 3.94
N SER A 52 12.68 9.63 4.88
CA SER A 52 13.11 8.24 5.11
C SER A 52 12.80 7.32 3.92
N LEU A 53 11.64 7.48 3.27
CA LEU A 53 11.26 6.74 2.06
C LEU A 53 12.23 7.04 0.90
N LEU A 54 12.50 8.31 0.63
CA LEU A 54 13.42 8.73 -0.44
C LEU A 54 14.86 8.29 -0.18
N ASN A 55 15.28 8.23 1.09
CA ASN A 55 16.60 7.74 1.48
C ASN A 55 16.69 6.21 1.58
N GLY A 56 15.61 5.48 1.30
CA GLY A 56 15.58 4.01 1.36
C GLY A 56 15.71 3.42 2.77
N THR A 57 15.50 4.22 3.82
CA THR A 57 15.57 3.76 5.23
C THR A 57 14.21 3.41 5.82
N HIS A 58 13.13 3.74 5.12
CA HIS A 58 11.78 3.38 5.51
C HIS A 58 11.51 1.89 5.26
N GLN A 59 10.75 1.27 6.15
CA GLN A 59 10.33 -0.12 6.05
C GLN A 59 8.82 -0.22 6.27
N GLU A 60 8.22 -1.26 5.67
CA GLU A 60 6.81 -1.60 5.79
C GLU A 60 5.87 -0.51 5.24
N ARG A 61 4.71 -0.31 5.87
CA ARG A 61 3.72 0.70 5.49
C ARG A 61 3.55 1.74 6.58
N THR A 62 3.12 2.93 6.16
CA THR A 62 2.77 4.01 7.08
C THR A 62 1.40 4.56 6.72
N ILE A 63 0.51 4.60 7.71
CA ILE A 63 -0.83 5.18 7.62
C ILE A 63 -0.76 6.57 8.22
N ILE A 64 -1.26 7.58 7.50
CA ILE A 64 -1.29 8.96 7.96
C ILE A 64 -2.71 9.28 8.42
N GLN A 65 -2.88 9.56 9.72
CA GLN A 65 -4.15 9.98 10.27
C GLN A 65 -4.44 11.44 9.87
N VAL A 66 -5.50 11.66 9.07
CA VAL A 66 -5.87 12.98 8.49
C VAL A 66 -7.08 13.66 9.15
N GLY A 67 -7.55 13.15 10.30
CA GLY A 67 -8.62 13.75 11.10
C GLY A 67 -8.66 13.18 12.52
N ALA A 68 -9.39 13.84 13.43
CA ALA A 68 -9.73 13.24 14.72
C ALA A 68 -10.77 12.14 14.46
N GLU A 69 -10.52 10.94 15.00
CA GLU A 69 -11.64 10.08 15.41
C GLU A 69 -12.25 10.65 16.69
#